data_AF-A0A661WM16-F1
#
_entry.id   AF-A0A661WM16-F1
#
_cell.length_a   1.000
_cell.length_b   1.000
_cell.length_c   1.000
_cell.angle_alpha   90.00
_cell.angle_beta   90.00
_cell.angle_gamma   90.00
#
_symmetry.space_group_name_H-M   'P 1'
#
loop_
_entity.id
_entity.type
_entity.pdbx_description
1 polymer ?
#
loop_
_entity_poly.entity_id
_entity_poly.type
_entity_poly.pdbx_seq_one_letter_code
_entity_poly.pdbx_strand_id
1 'polypeptide(L)'
;IKVAALVTVLMGIPLKPQEVDRKGIRGITPKMVADALKEGKRYKLICSAKREGDTIFSAKVAPELIPSTSPIFSVEGTSSIIEFKTDVLGDLSIVEKDPGPHTTAYGLLADFVNAVK
;
A
#
# COMPACT_ATOMS: atom_id res chain seq x y z
N ILE A 1 -0.53 10.29 1.68
CA ILE A 1 0.69 10.48 2.52
C ILE A 1 1.62 9.28 2.38
N LYS A 2 1.25 8.08 2.85
CA LYS A 2 2.12 6.89 2.83
C LYS A 2 2.78 6.60 1.47
N VAL A 3 2.01 6.53 0.38
CA VAL A 3 2.57 6.28 -0.97
C VAL A 3 3.53 7.37 -1.45
N ALA A 4 3.27 8.63 -1.10
CA ALA A 4 4.13 9.74 -1.46
C ALA A 4 5.48 9.64 -0.75
N ALA A 5 5.48 9.32 0.55
CA ALA A 5 6.70 9.06 1.31
C ALA A 5 7.49 7.86 0.75
N LEU A 6 6.81 6.76 0.43
CA LEU A 6 7.44 5.57 -0.17
C LEU A 6 8.10 5.89 -1.51
N VAL A 7 7.41 6.64 -2.37
CA VAL A 7 7.96 7.09 -3.67
C VAL A 7 9.21 7.95 -3.46
N THR A 8 9.15 8.95 -2.58
CA THR A 8 10.29 9.83 -2.33
C THR A 8 11.49 9.09 -1.75
N VAL A 9 11.29 8.19 -0.79
CA VAL A 9 12.39 7.48 -0.12
C VAL A 9 12.93 6.32 -0.97
N LEU A 10 12.06 5.50 -1.56
CA LEU A 10 12.48 4.26 -2.25
C LEU A 10 12.80 4.49 -3.72
N MET A 11 12.17 5.46 -4.38
CA MET A 11 12.36 5.73 -5.81
C MET A 11 13.22 6.97 -6.08
N GLY A 12 13.54 7.76 -5.05
CA GLY A 12 14.36 8.97 -5.17
C GLY A 12 13.66 10.16 -5.85
N ILE A 13 12.34 10.09 -6.06
CA ILE A 13 11.58 11.11 -6.78
C ILE A 13 10.68 11.86 -5.79
N PRO A 14 10.88 13.18 -5.58
CA PRO A 14 10.02 13.98 -4.71
C PRO A 14 8.56 13.92 -5.18
N LEU A 15 7.65 13.55 -4.28
CA LEU A 15 6.22 13.49 -4.56
C LEU A 15 5.44 14.03 -3.35
N LYS A 16 4.61 15.05 -3.55
CA LYS A 16 3.77 15.60 -2.49
C LYS A 16 2.48 14.80 -2.37
N PRO A 17 1.91 14.64 -1.16
CA PRO A 17 0.63 13.96 -0.97
C PRO A 17 -0.55 14.51 -1.80
N GLN A 18 -0.50 15.79 -2.18
CA GLN A 18 -1.50 16.47 -3.00
C GLN A 18 -1.45 16.05 -4.47
N GLU A 19 -0.30 15.57 -4.94
CA GLU A 19 -0.07 15.14 -6.34
C GLU A 19 -0.55 13.69 -6.59
N VAL A 20 -0.97 13.00 -5.53
CA VAL A 20 -1.51 11.63 -5.61
C VAL A 20 -2.99 11.68 -5.97
N ASP A 21 -3.40 10.95 -7.03
CA ASP A 21 -4.81 10.73 -7.39
C ASP A 21 -5.50 9.93 -6.27
N ARG A 22 -6.62 10.43 -5.74
CA ARG A 22 -7.24 9.87 -4.52
C ARG A 22 -8.74 9.70 -4.68
N LYS A 23 -9.18 8.45 -4.57
CA LYS A 23 -10.58 8.05 -4.43
C LYS A 23 -10.76 7.25 -3.14
N GLY A 24 -11.69 7.70 -2.28
CA GLY A 24 -12.03 6.99 -1.05
C GLY A 24 -13.02 5.84 -1.28
N ILE A 25 -13.35 5.14 -0.20
CA ILE A 25 -14.26 3.98 -0.21
C ILE A 25 -15.75 4.35 -0.04
N ARG A 26 -16.09 5.64 0.09
CA ARG A 26 -17.47 6.10 0.40
C ARG A 26 -18.54 5.62 -0.60
N GLY A 27 -18.16 5.37 -1.85
CA GLY A 27 -19.06 4.88 -2.90
C GLY A 27 -19.22 3.36 -2.94
N ILE A 28 -18.54 2.60 -2.07
CA ILE A 28 -18.65 1.13 -2.05
C ILE A 28 -19.85 0.74 -1.19
N THR A 29 -20.75 -0.03 -1.80
CA THR A 29 -21.96 -0.53 -1.14
C THR A 29 -21.79 -1.99 -0.69
N PRO A 30 -22.57 -2.45 0.32
CA PRO A 30 -22.58 -3.85 0.71
C PRO A 30 -22.89 -4.81 -0.45
N LYS A 31 -23.79 -4.41 -1.36
CA LYS A 31 -24.11 -5.20 -2.56
C LYS A 31 -22.89 -5.39 -3.46
N MET A 32 -22.14 -4.31 -3.73
CA MET A 32 -20.91 -4.40 -4.53
C MET A 32 -19.88 -5.34 -3.89
N VAL A 33 -19.74 -5.30 -2.56
CA VAL A 33 -18.83 -6.20 -1.83
C VAL A 33 -19.29 -7.66 -1.95
N ALA A 34 -20.59 -7.92 -1.78
CA ALA A 34 -21.15 -9.27 -1.91
C ALA A 34 -21.00 -9.83 -3.33
N ASP A 35 -21.23 -9.00 -4.36
CA ASP A 35 -21.08 -9.42 -5.75
C ASP A 35 -19.61 -9.66 -6.12
N ALA A 36 -18.70 -8.80 -5.66
CA ALA A 36 -17.25 -9.03 -5.81
C ALA A 36 -16.82 -10.35 -5.17
N LEU A 37 -17.34 -10.67 -3.98
CA LEU A 37 -17.01 -11.92 -3.28
C LEU A 37 -17.48 -13.17 -4.05
N LYS A 38 -18.67 -13.12 -4.68
CA LYS A 38 -19.17 -14.20 -5.55
C LYS A 38 -18.24 -14.45 -6.74
N GLU A 39 -17.60 -13.40 -7.25
CA GLU A 39 -16.61 -13.49 -8.32
C GLU A 39 -15.19 -13.88 -7.83
N GLY A 40 -15.02 -14.24 -6.56
CA GLY A 40 -13.71 -14.56 -6.00
C GLY A 40 -12.79 -13.36 -5.88
N LYS A 41 -13.36 -12.15 -5.76
CA LYS A 41 -12.63 -10.89 -5.62
C LYS A 41 -13.01 -10.16 -4.34
N ARG A 42 -12.17 -9.24 -3.90
CA ARG A 42 -12.44 -8.37 -2.76
C ARG A 42 -12.05 -6.94 -3.06
N TYR A 43 -12.86 -6.00 -2.59
CA TYR A 43 -12.44 -4.60 -2.58
C TYR A 43 -11.33 -4.39 -1.55
N LYS A 44 -10.25 -3.74 -1.98
CA LYS A 44 -9.17 -3.25 -1.11
C LYS A 44 -8.88 -1.80 -1.48
N LEU A 45 -8.60 -0.95 -0.49
CA LEU A 45 -8.13 0.42 -0.75
C LEU A 45 -6.62 0.37 -1.00
N ILE A 46 -6.22 0.40 -2.28
CA ILE A 46 -4.83 0.22 -2.69
C ILE A 46 -4.15 1.57 -2.83
N CYS A 47 -2.94 1.66 -2.30
CA CYS A 47 -1.98 2.70 -2.61
C CYS A 47 -0.98 2.13 -3.64
N SER A 48 -0.90 2.71 -4.83
CA SER A 48 -0.01 2.24 -5.89
C SER A 48 0.82 3.39 -6.46
N ALA A 49 2.05 3.07 -6.87
CA ALA A 49 2.90 3.98 -7.63
C ALA A 49 3.74 3.20 -8.63
N LYS A 50 3.97 3.79 -9.81
CA LYS A 50 4.81 3.23 -10.87
C LYS A 50 5.82 4.28 -11.31
N ARG A 51 7.10 3.90 -11.34
CA ARG A 51 8.20 4.69 -11.92
C ARG A 51 8.44 4.26 -13.37
N GLU A 52 8.70 5.23 -14.24
CA GLU A 52 9.27 5.03 -15.57
C GLU A 52 10.47 5.96 -15.75
N GLY A 53 11.66 5.36 -15.85
CA GLY A 53 12.93 6.10 -15.82
C GLY A 53 13.06 6.94 -14.56
N ASP A 54 13.31 8.23 -14.73
CA ASP A 54 13.48 9.20 -13.64
C ASP A 54 12.18 9.91 -13.24
N THR A 55 11.02 9.42 -13.70
CA THR A 55 9.72 10.05 -13.46
C THR A 55 8.71 9.09 -12.85
N ILE A 56 7.72 9.65 -12.14
CA ILE A 56 6.58 8.90 -11.63
C ILE A 56 5.49 8.89 -12.71
N PHE A 57 5.32 7.72 -13.31
CA PHE A 57 4.28 7.48 -14.32
C PHE A 57 2.88 7.55 -13.69
N SER A 58 2.71 6.97 -12.49
CA SER A 58 1.44 7.02 -11.77
C SER A 58 1.65 6.96 -10.26
N ALA A 59 0.80 7.67 -9.52
CA ALA A 59 0.66 7.54 -8.08
C ALA A 59 -0.80 7.72 -7.68
N LYS A 60 -1.39 6.71 -7.07
CA LYS A 60 -2.84 6.65 -6.82
C LYS A 60 -3.19 5.97 -5.51
N VAL A 61 -4.31 6.39 -4.92
CA VAL A 61 -5.01 5.68 -3.87
C VAL A 61 -6.46 5.49 -4.28
N ALA A 62 -6.91 4.25 -4.49
CA ALA A 62 -8.29 3.98 -4.86
C ALA A 62 -8.75 2.58 -4.46
N PRO A 63 -10.07 2.35 -4.34
CA PRO A 63 -10.57 1.01 -4.18
C PRO A 63 -10.36 0.19 -5.46
N GLU A 64 -9.80 -1.00 -5.32
CA GLU A 64 -9.53 -1.94 -6.40
C GLU A 64 -10.10 -3.32 -6.08
N LEU A 65 -10.49 -4.06 -7.11
CA LEU A 65 -10.95 -5.45 -7.00
C LEU A 65 -9.74 -6.38 -7.08
N ILE A 66 -9.40 -6.98 -5.95
CA ILE A 66 -8.27 -7.88 -5.82
C ILE A 66 -8.75 -9.33 -5.97
N PRO A 67 -8.16 -10.14 -6.86
CA PRO A 67 -8.52 -11.55 -7.03
C PRO A 67 -7.98 -12.41 -5.88
N SER A 68 -8.63 -13.55 -5.63
CA SER A 68 -8.23 -14.52 -4.59
C SER A 68 -6.82 -15.08 -4.75
N THR A 69 -6.24 -15.01 -5.95
CA THR A 69 -4.87 -15.43 -6.25
C THR A 69 -3.79 -14.44 -5.80
N SER A 70 -4.16 -13.18 -5.52
CA SER A 70 -3.21 -12.17 -5.05
C SER A 70 -2.94 -12.31 -3.54
N PRO A 71 -1.70 -12.15 -3.07
CA PRO A 71 -1.39 -12.16 -1.64
C PRO A 71 -2.11 -11.04 -0.87
N ILE A 72 -2.51 -9.96 -1.56
CA ILE A 72 -3.24 -8.83 -0.97
C ILE A 72 -4.68 -9.25 -0.56
N PHE A 73 -5.25 -10.28 -1.19
CA PHE A 73 -6.63 -10.70 -0.97
C PHE A 73 -6.91 -11.10 0.48
N SER A 74 -5.98 -11.84 1.08
CA SER A 74 -6.09 -12.45 2.41
C SER A 74 -5.80 -11.49 3.56
N VAL A 75 -5.30 -10.28 3.28
CA VAL A 75 -4.94 -9.29 4.30
C VAL A 75 -6.20 -8.61 4.83
N GLU A 76 -6.51 -8.80 6.11
CA GLU A 76 -7.74 -8.34 6.75
C GLU A 76 -7.47 -7.55 8.04
N GLY A 77 -8.52 -6.90 8.55
CA GLY A 77 -8.46 -6.16 9.80
C GLY A 77 -7.48 -5.00 9.73
N THR A 78 -6.57 -4.94 10.71
CA THR A 78 -5.53 -3.92 10.82
C THR A 78 -4.22 -4.34 10.16
N SER A 79 -4.13 -5.57 9.64
CA SER A 79 -2.94 -6.06 8.95
C SER A 79 -2.66 -5.24 7.69
N SER A 80 -1.39 -5.12 7.33
CA SER A 80 -0.93 -4.35 6.17
C SER A 80 -0.02 -5.18 5.27
N ILE A 81 0.00 -4.84 3.98
CA ILE A 81 0.86 -5.48 2.98
C ILE A 81 1.41 -4.42 2.04
N ILE A 82 2.65 -4.60 1.64
CA ILE A 82 3.25 -3.91 0.50
C ILE A 82 3.82 -4.97 -0.45
N GLU A 83 3.51 -4.83 -1.74
CA GLU A 83 4.08 -5.66 -2.80
C GLU A 83 4.95 -4.74 -3.68
N PHE A 84 6.24 -5.08 -3.78
CA PHE A 84 7.19 -4.43 -4.67
C PHE A 84 7.30 -5.22 -5.94
N LYS A 85 7.22 -4.54 -7.09
CA LYS A 85 7.51 -5.12 -8.40
C LYS A 85 8.85 -4.61 -8.87
N THR A 86 9.80 -5.53 -8.98
CA THR A 86 11.19 -5.23 -9.33
C THR A 86 11.59 -6.00 -10.57
N ASP A 87 12.56 -5.47 -11.31
CA ASP A 87 13.10 -6.06 -12.53
C ASP A 87 13.93 -7.33 -12.26
N VAL A 88 14.63 -7.40 -11.11
CA VAL A 88 15.50 -8.52 -10.76
C VAL A 88 14.85 -9.52 -9.81
N LEU A 89 14.29 -9.07 -8.69
CA LEU A 89 13.71 -9.97 -7.67
C LEU A 89 12.27 -10.39 -8.01
N GLY A 90 11.66 -9.77 -9.03
CA GLY A 90 10.26 -9.95 -9.35
C GLY A 90 9.35 -9.33 -8.29
N ASP A 91 8.30 -10.05 -7.91
CA ASP A 91 7.30 -9.63 -6.92
C ASP A 91 7.76 -9.99 -5.49
N LEU A 92 8.01 -8.98 -4.66
CA LEU A 92 8.37 -9.12 -3.24
C LEU A 92 7.26 -8.55 -2.36
N SER A 93 6.62 -9.41 -1.57
CA SER A 93 5.60 -8.99 -0.60
C SER A 93 6.13 -8.98 0.84
N ILE A 94 5.85 -7.89 1.55
CA ILE A 94 6.07 -7.77 3.00
C ILE A 94 4.71 -7.62 3.67
N VAL A 95 4.43 -8.49 4.64
CA VAL A 95 3.16 -8.52 5.37
C VAL A 95 3.41 -8.24 6.84
N GLU A 96 2.69 -7.26 7.37
CA GLU A 96 2.58 -6.98 8.79
C GLU A 96 1.21 -7.50 9.26
N LYS A 97 1.22 -8.43 10.22
CA LYS A 97 -0.01 -9.00 10.78
C LYS A 97 -0.34 -8.36 12.11
N ASP A 98 -1.59 -7.95 12.26
CA ASP A 98 -2.21 -7.47 13.49
C ASP A 98 -1.34 -6.48 14.29
N PRO A 99 -0.94 -5.35 13.68
CA PRO A 99 -0.10 -4.37 14.35
C PRO A 99 -0.81 -3.74 15.55
N GLY A 100 -0.02 -3.38 16.56
CA GLY A 100 -0.48 -2.69 17.76
C GLY A 100 0.34 -1.42 18.03
N PRO A 101 -0.03 -0.64 19.07
CA PRO A 101 0.66 0.61 19.39
C PRO A 101 2.18 0.44 19.63
N HIS A 102 2.60 -0.73 20.11
CA HIS A 102 4.00 -1.07 20.34
C HIS A 102 4.81 -1.13 19.05
N THR A 103 4.25 -1.59 17.92
CA THR A 103 4.98 -1.62 16.63
C THR A 103 5.26 -0.20 16.14
N THR A 104 4.31 0.71 16.35
CA THR A 104 4.48 2.15 16.04
C THR A 104 5.53 2.79 16.95
N ALA A 105 5.48 2.52 18.26
CA ALA A 105 6.46 3.03 19.22
C ALA A 105 7.88 2.53 18.95
N TYR A 106 8.01 1.26 18.53
CA TYR A 106 9.30 0.69 18.16
C TYR A 106 9.95 1.42 16.98
N GLY A 107 9.16 1.89 15.99
CA GLY A 107 9.66 2.71 14.89
C GLY A 107 10.37 3.98 15.39
N LEU A 108 9.74 4.71 16.30
CA LEU A 108 10.34 5.92 16.89
C LEU A 108 11.61 5.63 17.70
N LEU A 109 11.62 4.52 18.46
CA LEU A 109 12.81 4.10 19.20
C LEU A 109 13.97 3.75 18.26
N ALA A 110 13.69 3.01 17.19
CA ALA A 110 14.69 2.65 16.19
C ALA A 110 15.28 3.90 15.51
N ASP A 111 14.43 4.86 15.13
CA ASP A 111 14.85 6.14 14.56
C ASP A 111 15.74 6.92 15.54
N PHE A 112 15.35 7.00 16.81
CA PHE A 112 16.16 7.67 17.85
C PHE A 112 17.54 7.02 18.00
N VAL A 113 17.59 5.69 18.13
CA VAL A 113 18.85 4.95 18.25
C VAL A 113 19.75 5.15 17.03
N ASN A 114 19.18 5.23 15.83
CA ASN A 114 19.95 5.50 14.61
C ASN A 114 20.44 6.94 14.55
N ALA A 115 19.69 7.92 15.05
CA ALA A 115 20.05 9.33 15.01
C ALA A 115 21.17 9.71 16.00
N VAL A 116 21.33 8.97 17.09
CA VAL A 116 22.34 9.23 18.14
C VAL A 116 23.59 8.35 18.04
N LYS A 117 23.64 7.44 17.06
CA LYS A 117 24.86 6.67 16.72
C LYS A 117 25.78 7.50 15.85
#